data_AF-A0A0Q9K3T4-F1
#
_entry.id   AF-A0A0Q9K3T4-F1
#
_cell.length_a   1.000
_cell.length_b   1.000
_cell.length_c   1.000
_cell.angle_alpha   90.00
_cell.angle_beta   90.00
_cell.angle_gamma   90.00
#
_symmetry.space_group_name_H-M   'P 1'
#
loop_
_entity.id
_entity.type
_entity.pdbx_description
1 polymer ?
#
loop_
_entity_poly.entity_id
_entity_poly.type
_entity_poly.pdbx_seq_one_letter_code
_entity_poly.pdbx_strand_id
1 'polypeptide(L)'
;MTKDLTASGPSRRSIAKGAAWAVPAVSVAAAAPALAASPIAVCAPGTLVVTANCPPVIQLPTADAQQLTFTVTNPAGSGCTVPTDTTFTVDRGGLAGVFVTPLNDLNASVGVLFDTATTGHLTAPLVEGQSVTIQVFPRNLANVAVAQDATFTIDGSSATQAYTIISATLPVLGTTSVALCA
;
A
#
# COMPACT_ATOMS: atom_id res chain seq x y z
N MET A 1 65.57 24.71 46.03
CA MET A 1 64.53 23.70 46.32
C MET A 1 63.76 23.45 45.03
N THR A 2 64.16 22.44 44.27
CA THR A 2 63.56 22.09 42.99
C THR A 2 62.52 21.00 43.25
N LYS A 3 61.26 21.28 42.94
CA LYS A 3 60.13 20.40 43.21
C LYS A 3 60.07 19.34 42.11
N ASP A 4 60.30 18.09 42.49
CA ASP A 4 60.26 16.92 41.62
C ASP A 4 58.80 16.62 41.22
N LEU A 5 58.50 16.59 39.92
CA LEU A 5 57.17 16.40 39.32
C LEU A 5 56.93 14.94 38.89
N THR A 6 57.43 13.99 39.67
CA THR A 6 57.23 12.55 39.45
C THR A 6 55.91 12.08 40.09
N ALA A 7 54.80 12.73 39.73
CA ALA A 7 53.48 12.16 39.99
C ALA A 7 53.32 10.91 39.10
N SER A 8 53.35 9.74 39.72
CA SER A 8 53.10 8.43 39.10
C SER A 8 51.65 8.35 38.61
N GLY A 9 51.37 9.00 37.49
CA GLY A 9 50.11 8.88 36.78
C GLY A 9 49.97 7.49 36.16
N PRO A 10 48.74 6.99 35.96
CA PRO A 10 48.51 5.70 35.35
C PRO A 10 49.21 5.61 33.98
N SER A 11 50.01 4.56 33.81
CA SER A 11 50.76 4.29 32.59
C SER A 11 49.84 4.32 31.36
N ARG A 12 50.22 5.09 30.34
CA ARG A 12 49.53 5.14 29.03
C ARG A 12 49.36 3.74 28.40
N ARG A 13 50.22 2.79 28.79
CA ARG A 13 50.18 1.39 28.33
C ARG A 13 49.01 0.60 28.93
N SER A 14 48.55 0.96 30.13
CA SER A 14 47.41 0.31 30.79
C SER A 14 46.07 0.71 30.15
N ILE A 15 45.95 1.95 29.69
CA ILE A 15 44.74 2.45 29.01
C ILE A 15 44.55 1.78 27.64
N ALA A 16 45.64 1.63 26.87
CA ALA A 16 45.58 1.00 25.54
C ALA A 16 45.20 -0.49 25.59
N LYS A 17 45.63 -1.22 26.62
CA LYS A 17 45.25 -2.63 26.79
C LYS A 17 43.76 -2.79 27.11
N GLY A 18 43.17 -1.95 27.97
CA GLY A 18 41.74 -2.04 28.30
C GLY A 18 40.84 -1.82 27.09
N ALA A 19 41.19 -0.86 26.22
CA ALA A 19 40.41 -0.54 25.02
C ALA A 19 40.38 -1.70 24.00
N ALA A 20 41.49 -2.43 23.82
CA ALA A 20 41.59 -3.50 22.83
C ALA A 20 40.67 -4.72 23.12
N TRP A 21 40.37 -4.99 24.39
CA TRP A 21 39.50 -6.11 24.78
C TRP A 21 38.01 -5.73 24.83
N ALA A 22 37.67 -4.44 24.82
CA ALA A 22 36.28 -3.97 24.85
C ALA A 22 35.63 -3.90 23.45
N VAL A 23 36.42 -3.77 22.39
CA VAL A 23 35.90 -3.61 21.01
C VAL A 23 35.02 -4.78 20.55
N PRO A 24 35.36 -6.06 20.79
CA PRO A 24 34.54 -7.17 20.32
C PRO A 24 33.20 -7.30 21.07
N ALA A 25 33.14 -6.86 22.33
CA ALA A 25 31.93 -7.00 23.15
C ALA A 25 30.85 -5.97 22.75
N VAL A 26 31.26 -4.76 22.36
CA VAL A 26 30.33 -3.69 21.96
C VAL A 26 29.74 -3.96 20.58
N SER A 27 30.49 -4.55 19.65
CA SER A 27 29.97 -4.92 18.32
C SER A 27 28.94 -6.05 18.38
N VAL A 28 29.12 -7.03 19.26
CA VAL A 28 28.14 -8.11 19.46
C VAL A 28 26.88 -7.60 20.15
N ALA A 29 27.02 -6.72 21.16
CA ALA A 29 25.87 -6.12 21.83
C ALA A 29 25.06 -5.18 20.90
N ALA A 30 25.72 -4.49 19.97
CA ALA A 30 25.05 -3.64 18.99
C ALA A 30 24.31 -4.43 17.89
N ALA A 31 24.70 -5.68 17.63
CA ALA A 31 24.02 -6.55 16.66
C ALA A 31 22.86 -7.34 17.25
N ALA A 32 22.80 -7.50 18.58
CA ALA A 32 21.75 -8.26 19.27
C ALA A 32 20.30 -7.76 19.01
N PRO A 33 20.02 -6.44 18.93
CA PRO A 33 18.66 -5.95 18.69
C PRO A 33 18.10 -6.34 17.31
N ALA A 34 18.97 -6.47 16.29
CA ALA A 34 18.54 -6.82 14.93
C ALA A 34 18.17 -8.30 14.78
N LEU A 35 18.68 -9.17 15.66
CA LEU A 35 18.38 -10.61 15.66
C LEU A 35 17.26 -11.00 16.62
N ALA A 36 16.93 -10.14 17.60
CA ALA A 36 15.84 -10.36 18.54
C ALA A 36 14.49 -9.83 18.05
N ALA A 37 14.46 -9.08 16.94
CA ALA A 37 13.20 -8.77 16.26
C ALA A 37 12.68 -10.05 15.60
N SER A 38 11.63 -10.63 16.19
CA SER A 38 10.89 -11.72 15.54
C SER A 38 10.53 -11.28 14.12
N PRO A 39 10.74 -12.12 13.09
CA PRO A 39 10.26 -11.83 11.75
C PRO A 39 8.79 -11.43 11.84
N ILE A 40 8.45 -10.28 11.27
CA ILE A 40 7.05 -9.88 11.11
C ILE A 40 6.38 -10.97 10.27
N ALA A 41 5.33 -11.59 10.80
CA ALA A 41 4.62 -12.64 10.08
C ALA A 41 4.00 -12.04 8.81
N VAL A 42 4.28 -12.67 7.67
CA VAL A 42 3.69 -12.31 6.38
C VAL A 42 2.34 -13.02 6.26
N CYS A 43 1.32 -12.31 5.79
CA CYS A 43 0.00 -12.91 5.61
C CYS A 43 0.04 -14.08 4.62
N ALA A 44 -0.73 -15.13 4.90
CA ALA A 44 -0.91 -16.22 3.96
C ALA A 44 -1.89 -15.79 2.85
N PRO A 45 -1.77 -16.34 1.63
CA PRO A 45 -2.73 -16.07 0.56
C PRO A 45 -4.16 -16.39 1.00
N GLY A 46 -5.10 -15.51 0.67
CA GLY A 46 -6.52 -15.63 1.04
C GLY A 46 -6.88 -15.06 2.42
N THR A 47 -5.92 -14.48 3.15
CA THR A 47 -6.18 -13.88 4.48
C THR A 47 -6.91 -12.54 4.38
N LEU A 48 -6.78 -11.83 3.26
CA LEU A 48 -7.32 -10.49 3.08
C LEU A 48 -8.83 -10.53 2.81
N VAL A 49 -9.54 -9.56 3.34
CA VAL A 49 -10.94 -9.34 3.01
C VAL A 49 -10.99 -8.29 1.91
N VAL A 50 -11.51 -8.68 0.74
CA VAL A 50 -11.75 -7.76 -0.38
C VAL A 50 -13.25 -7.52 -0.47
N THR A 51 -13.65 -6.26 -0.37
CA THR A 51 -15.06 -5.87 -0.46
C THR A 51 -15.23 -4.92 -1.64
N ALA A 52 -16.17 -5.21 -2.53
CA ALA A 52 -16.61 -4.27 -3.54
C ALA A 52 -17.61 -3.28 -2.93
N ASN A 53 -17.29 -2.00 -2.98
CA ASN A 53 -18.11 -0.92 -2.46
C ASN A 53 -18.77 -0.19 -3.61
N CYS A 54 -20.10 -0.28 -3.65
CA CYS A 54 -20.90 0.42 -4.63
C CYS A 54 -21.86 1.44 -4.00
N PRO A 55 -21.80 2.72 -4.41
CA PRO A 55 -22.75 3.71 -3.94
C PRO A 55 -24.16 3.40 -4.46
N PRO A 56 -25.19 3.37 -3.59
CA PRO A 56 -26.53 2.88 -3.94
C PRO A 56 -27.39 3.84 -4.79
N VAL A 57 -26.95 5.08 -5.07
CA VAL A 57 -27.79 6.09 -5.74
C VAL A 57 -26.96 7.06 -6.59
N ILE A 58 -27.52 7.49 -7.72
CA ILE A 58 -27.04 8.65 -8.50
C ILE A 58 -27.22 9.92 -7.66
N GLN A 59 -26.28 10.22 -6.77
CA GLN A 59 -26.18 11.54 -6.15
C GLN A 59 -25.34 12.44 -7.06
N LEU A 60 -25.96 13.12 -8.03
CA LEU A 60 -25.36 14.31 -8.65
C LEU A 60 -25.25 15.36 -7.54
N PRO A 61 -24.05 15.89 -7.17
CA PRO A 61 -23.12 16.50 -8.14
C PRO A 61 -21.62 16.26 -7.88
N THR A 62 -21.22 15.38 -6.96
CA THR A 62 -19.79 15.14 -6.66
C THR A 62 -19.27 14.00 -7.52
N ALA A 63 -18.36 14.31 -8.46
CA ALA A 63 -17.74 13.37 -9.39
C ALA A 63 -17.04 12.17 -8.70
N ASP A 64 -16.79 12.30 -7.40
CA ASP A 64 -16.10 11.34 -6.54
C ASP A 64 -17.03 10.28 -5.96
N ALA A 65 -18.34 10.55 -5.88
CA ALA A 65 -19.28 9.74 -5.11
C ALA A 65 -19.93 8.58 -5.90
N GLN A 66 -19.58 8.38 -7.18
CA GLN A 66 -20.26 7.43 -8.06
C GLN A 66 -19.32 6.48 -8.80
N GLN A 67 -18.27 6.03 -8.12
CA GLN A 67 -17.33 5.07 -8.68
C GLN A 67 -17.35 3.78 -7.85
N LEU A 68 -17.31 2.65 -8.55
CA LEU A 68 -17.00 1.37 -7.93
C LEU A 68 -15.61 1.45 -7.31
N THR A 69 -15.53 1.10 -6.04
CA THR A 69 -14.25 1.00 -5.33
C THR A 69 -14.10 -0.40 -4.75
N PHE A 70 -12.85 -0.84 -4.61
CA PHE A 70 -12.54 -2.07 -3.90
C PHE A 70 -11.78 -1.71 -2.63
N THR A 71 -12.28 -2.18 -1.49
CA THR A 71 -11.59 -2.03 -0.22
C THR A 71 -10.91 -3.34 0.12
N VAL A 72 -9.59 -3.27 0.28
CA VAL A 72 -8.76 -4.38 0.76
C VAL A 72 -8.50 -4.14 2.24
N THR A 73 -8.91 -5.08 3.08
CA THR A 73 -8.75 -5.02 4.52
C THR A 73 -7.88 -6.18 4.99
N ASN A 74 -6.82 -5.84 5.74
CA ASN A 74 -6.15 -6.82 6.59
C ASN A 74 -6.95 -6.90 7.90
N PRO A 75 -7.67 -8.01 8.17
CA PRO A 75 -8.59 -8.08 9.30
C PRO A 75 -7.84 -7.89 10.63
N ALA A 76 -8.50 -7.25 11.60
CA ALA A 76 -7.98 -7.22 12.95
C ALA A 76 -7.88 -8.64 13.52
N GLY A 77 -6.83 -8.92 14.28
CA GLY A 77 -6.48 -10.23 14.80
C GLY A 77 -5.74 -11.15 13.82
N SER A 78 -5.37 -10.69 12.62
CA SER A 78 -4.65 -11.53 11.64
C SER A 78 -3.23 -11.91 12.08
N GLY A 79 -2.60 -11.11 12.95
CA GLY A 79 -1.24 -11.33 13.42
C GLY A 79 -0.18 -11.18 12.34
N CYS A 80 -0.53 -10.64 11.17
CA CYS A 80 0.33 -10.58 10.00
C CYS A 80 0.32 -9.21 9.32
N THR A 81 1.38 -8.92 8.56
CA THR A 81 1.49 -7.73 7.72
C THR A 81 1.56 -8.13 6.25
N VAL A 82 0.82 -7.42 5.41
CA VAL A 82 1.00 -7.52 3.96
C VAL A 82 2.18 -6.63 3.57
N PRO A 83 3.23 -7.17 2.93
CA PRO A 83 4.41 -6.39 2.55
C PRO A 83 4.09 -5.29 1.54
N THR A 84 5.00 -4.31 1.43
CA THR A 84 5.07 -3.44 0.26
C THR A 84 5.25 -4.28 -1.00
N ASP A 85 4.93 -3.71 -2.15
CA ASP A 85 5.10 -4.33 -3.46
C ASP A 85 4.24 -5.59 -3.68
N THR A 86 3.31 -5.88 -2.76
CA THR A 86 2.30 -6.91 -2.97
C THR A 86 1.44 -6.53 -4.16
N THR A 87 1.45 -7.39 -5.18
CA THR A 87 0.77 -7.12 -6.45
C THR A 87 -0.72 -7.44 -6.38
N PHE A 88 -1.50 -6.66 -7.10
CA PHE A 88 -2.92 -6.88 -7.31
C PHE A 88 -3.26 -6.81 -8.79
N THR A 89 -4.40 -7.39 -9.14
CA THR A 89 -4.95 -7.37 -10.48
C THR A 89 -6.40 -6.89 -10.46
N VAL A 90 -6.78 -6.16 -11.50
CA VAL A 90 -8.12 -5.63 -11.72
C VAL A 90 -8.54 -5.97 -13.14
N ASP A 91 -9.47 -6.91 -13.26
CA ASP A 91 -10.17 -7.19 -14.51
C ASP A 91 -11.46 -6.36 -14.55
N ARG A 92 -11.75 -5.76 -15.71
CA ARG A 92 -12.93 -4.91 -15.97
C ARG A 92 -13.61 -5.30 -17.28
N GLY A 93 -13.60 -6.60 -17.60
CA GLY A 93 -14.27 -7.13 -18.79
C GLY A 93 -13.80 -6.50 -20.10
N GLY A 94 -12.52 -6.14 -20.20
CA GLY A 94 -11.95 -5.52 -21.40
C GLY A 94 -12.34 -4.07 -21.66
N LEU A 95 -12.77 -3.33 -20.63
CA LEU A 95 -13.07 -1.89 -20.74
C LEU A 95 -11.93 -1.09 -21.38
N ALA A 96 -12.23 -0.43 -22.50
CA ALA A 96 -11.29 0.42 -23.21
C ALA A 96 -11.12 1.81 -22.55
N GLY A 97 -10.03 2.50 -22.89
CA GLY A 97 -9.79 3.88 -22.42
C GLY A 97 -9.30 3.99 -20.98
N VAL A 98 -8.91 2.87 -20.36
CA VAL A 98 -8.29 2.88 -19.04
C VAL A 98 -6.77 2.95 -19.17
N PHE A 99 -6.19 4.03 -18.63
CA PHE A 99 -4.76 4.30 -18.68
C PHE A 99 -4.18 4.37 -17.27
N VAL A 100 -2.88 4.09 -17.15
CA VAL A 100 -2.15 4.07 -15.87
C VAL A 100 -2.12 5.45 -15.22
N THR A 101 -1.79 6.51 -15.96
CA THR A 101 -1.63 7.86 -15.38
C THR A 101 -2.89 8.35 -14.68
N PRO A 102 -4.09 8.33 -15.31
CA PRO A 102 -5.32 8.72 -14.62
C PRO A 102 -5.66 7.84 -13.40
N LEU A 103 -5.33 6.54 -13.44
CA LEU A 103 -5.54 5.65 -12.29
C LEU A 103 -4.60 6.00 -11.12
N ASN A 104 -3.35 6.32 -11.41
CA ASN A 104 -2.38 6.72 -10.39
C ASN A 104 -2.74 8.09 -9.79
N ASP A 105 -3.21 9.04 -10.61
CA ASP A 105 -3.67 10.33 -10.11
C ASP A 105 -4.86 10.17 -9.15
N LEU A 106 -5.78 9.23 -9.44
CA LEU A 106 -6.92 8.93 -8.57
C LEU A 106 -6.53 8.26 -7.25
N ASN A 107 -5.47 7.47 -7.26
CA ASN A 107 -5.06 6.65 -6.13
C ASN A 107 -3.77 7.15 -5.43
N ALA A 108 -3.30 8.35 -5.75
CA ALA A 108 -2.04 8.90 -5.26
C ALA A 108 -1.93 8.97 -3.73
N SER A 109 -3.07 9.03 -3.02
CA SER A 109 -3.13 9.16 -1.56
C SER A 109 -3.41 7.87 -0.80
N VAL A 110 -3.74 6.77 -1.48
CA VAL A 110 -4.22 5.53 -0.81
C VAL A 110 -3.17 4.43 -0.71
N GLY A 111 -1.91 4.71 -1.06
CA GLY A 111 -0.81 3.77 -0.87
C GLY A 111 -0.78 2.63 -1.90
N VAL A 112 -1.22 2.90 -3.14
CA VAL A 112 -1.16 1.96 -4.26
C VAL A 112 -0.64 2.65 -5.51
N LEU A 113 -0.01 1.88 -6.39
CA LEU A 113 0.43 2.34 -7.70
C LEU A 113 0.05 1.30 -8.76
N PHE A 114 -0.51 1.75 -9.86
CA PHE A 114 -0.74 0.94 -11.06
C PHE A 114 0.51 0.92 -11.93
N ASP A 115 0.92 -0.27 -12.33
CA ASP A 115 2.01 -0.52 -13.27
C ASP A 115 1.48 -0.64 -14.70
N THR A 116 0.28 -1.23 -14.83
CA THR A 116 -0.46 -1.35 -16.08
C THR A 116 -1.92 -0.95 -15.86
N ALA A 117 -2.73 -0.95 -16.93
CA ALA A 117 -4.16 -0.69 -16.76
C ALA A 117 -4.82 -1.70 -15.79
N THR A 118 -4.33 -2.94 -15.73
CA THR A 118 -4.96 -4.05 -15.00
C THR A 118 -4.15 -4.56 -13.82
N THR A 119 -2.93 -4.07 -13.61
CA THR A 119 -2.04 -4.54 -12.52
C THR A 119 -1.45 -3.37 -11.77
N GLY A 120 -1.22 -3.57 -10.47
CA GLY A 120 -0.53 -2.61 -9.62
C GLY A 120 0.01 -3.28 -8.37
N HIS A 121 0.55 -2.48 -7.47
CA HIS A 121 1.12 -2.92 -6.20
C HIS A 121 0.85 -1.94 -5.06
N LEU A 122 0.97 -2.44 -3.83
CA LEU A 122 0.94 -1.61 -2.62
C LEU A 122 2.26 -0.84 -2.48
N THR A 123 2.20 0.46 -2.22
CA THR A 123 3.39 1.28 -1.95
C THR A 123 3.70 1.43 -0.45
N ALA A 124 2.79 0.93 0.40
CA ALA A 124 2.95 0.88 1.84
C ALA A 124 2.50 -0.49 2.37
N PRO A 125 3.08 -0.98 3.48
CA PRO A 125 2.65 -2.25 4.07
C PRO A 125 1.24 -2.10 4.65
N LEU A 126 0.40 -3.14 4.52
CA LEU A 126 -0.93 -3.17 5.13
C LEU A 126 -0.85 -3.96 6.44
N VAL A 127 -0.73 -3.24 7.56
CA VAL A 127 -0.70 -3.87 8.89
C VAL A 127 -2.08 -4.35 9.31
N GLU A 128 -2.12 -5.22 10.31
CA GLU A 128 -3.35 -5.73 10.91
C GLU A 128 -4.35 -4.61 11.24
N GLY A 129 -5.61 -4.78 10.83
CA GLY A 129 -6.69 -3.82 11.03
C GLY A 129 -6.72 -2.64 10.04
N GLN A 130 -5.72 -2.49 9.18
CA GLN A 130 -5.74 -1.44 8.15
C GLN A 130 -6.54 -1.83 6.91
N SER A 131 -7.03 -0.81 6.22
CA SER A 131 -7.74 -0.94 4.96
C SER A 131 -7.26 0.10 3.96
N VAL A 132 -7.26 -0.29 2.68
CA VAL A 132 -6.98 0.57 1.54
C VAL A 132 -8.15 0.51 0.59
N THR A 133 -8.62 1.67 0.11
CA THR A 133 -9.73 1.75 -0.84
C THR A 133 -9.21 2.21 -2.19
N ILE A 134 -9.42 1.38 -3.21
CA ILE A 134 -8.84 1.54 -4.54
C ILE A 134 -9.94 1.93 -5.53
N GLN A 135 -9.71 3.02 -6.26
CA GLN A 135 -10.54 3.47 -7.36
C GLN A 135 -10.08 2.80 -8.65
N VAL A 136 -10.99 2.10 -9.33
CA VAL A 136 -10.65 1.24 -10.49
C VAL A 136 -11.07 1.79 -11.85
N PHE A 137 -11.79 2.91 -11.86
CA PHE A 137 -12.27 3.58 -13.07
C PHE A 137 -11.75 5.01 -13.16
N PRO A 138 -11.14 5.41 -14.28
CA PRO A 138 -10.72 6.79 -14.46
C PRO A 138 -11.94 7.72 -14.59
N ARG A 139 -11.78 8.96 -14.10
CA ARG A 139 -12.69 10.06 -14.44
C ARG A 139 -12.47 10.37 -15.92
N ASN A 140 -13.52 10.44 -16.74
CA ASN A 140 -13.49 10.75 -18.18
C ASN A 140 -13.35 9.55 -19.14
N LEU A 141 -14.00 8.42 -18.85
CA LEU A 141 -14.21 7.41 -19.89
C LEU A 141 -15.13 7.97 -20.98
N ALA A 142 -14.67 8.00 -22.23
CA ALA A 142 -15.40 8.60 -23.34
C ALA A 142 -16.34 7.59 -24.02
N ASN A 143 -17.62 7.95 -24.15
CA ASN A 143 -18.65 7.24 -24.92
C ASN A 143 -18.76 5.74 -24.58
N VAL A 144 -18.83 5.41 -23.30
CA VAL A 144 -18.98 4.04 -22.81
C VAL A 144 -20.38 3.86 -22.21
N ALA A 145 -21.12 2.88 -22.75
CA ALA A 145 -22.31 2.29 -22.14
C ALA A 145 -22.10 0.78 -22.13
N VAL A 146 -21.52 0.27 -21.03
CA VAL A 146 -21.06 -1.13 -20.97
C VAL A 146 -21.44 -1.72 -19.62
N ALA A 147 -22.11 -2.87 -19.65
CA ALA A 147 -22.41 -3.70 -18.48
C ALA A 147 -21.47 -4.91 -18.48
N GLN A 148 -20.65 -5.05 -17.43
CA GLN A 148 -19.62 -6.08 -17.28
C GLN A 148 -19.40 -6.38 -15.79
N ASP A 149 -18.59 -7.39 -15.52
CA ASP A 149 -18.08 -7.66 -14.19
C ASP A 149 -16.69 -7.04 -14.00
N ALA A 150 -16.47 -6.43 -12.83
CA ALA A 150 -15.14 -6.05 -12.38
C ALA A 150 -14.69 -7.03 -11.31
N THR A 151 -13.51 -7.63 -11.50
CA THR A 151 -12.90 -8.54 -10.52
C THR A 151 -11.59 -7.96 -10.03
N PHE A 152 -11.48 -7.79 -8.71
CA PHE A 152 -10.25 -7.40 -8.04
C PHE A 152 -9.65 -8.62 -7.35
N THR A 153 -8.34 -8.85 -7.52
CA THR A 153 -7.62 -9.95 -6.86
C THR A 153 -6.31 -9.45 -6.27
N ILE A 154 -6.04 -9.80 -5.01
CA ILE A 154 -4.78 -9.54 -4.30
C ILE A 154 -4.45 -10.73 -3.39
N ASP A 155 -3.24 -11.25 -3.49
CA ASP A 155 -2.72 -12.31 -2.61
C ASP A 155 -3.73 -13.46 -2.35
N GLY A 156 -4.29 -14.03 -3.42
CA GLY A 156 -5.28 -15.12 -3.36
C GLY A 156 -6.69 -14.73 -2.89
N SER A 157 -6.91 -13.48 -2.49
CA SER A 157 -8.22 -12.93 -2.10
C SER A 157 -8.84 -12.20 -3.28
N SER A 158 -10.15 -12.33 -3.51
CA SER A 158 -10.81 -11.68 -4.64
C SER A 158 -12.24 -11.26 -4.33
N ALA A 159 -12.71 -10.25 -5.07
CA ALA A 159 -14.10 -9.83 -5.08
C ALA A 159 -14.50 -9.48 -6.52
N THR A 160 -15.74 -9.84 -6.88
CA THR A 160 -16.33 -9.52 -8.19
C THR A 160 -17.60 -8.71 -7.98
N GLN A 161 -17.78 -7.67 -8.78
CA GLN A 161 -18.97 -6.83 -8.77
C GLN A 161 -19.41 -6.50 -10.19
N ALA A 162 -20.67 -6.78 -10.49
CA ALA A 162 -21.31 -6.36 -11.72
C ALA A 162 -21.46 -4.84 -11.72
N TYR A 163 -21.12 -4.21 -12.84
CA TYR A 163 -21.22 -2.77 -13.01
C TYR A 163 -21.69 -2.40 -14.42
N THR A 164 -22.30 -1.23 -14.53
CA THR A 164 -22.65 -0.54 -15.76
C THR A 164 -22.02 0.84 -15.74
N ILE A 165 -21.12 1.13 -16.69
CA ILE A 165 -20.60 2.48 -16.86
C ILE A 165 -21.45 3.22 -17.88
N ILE A 166 -21.84 4.43 -17.53
CA ILE A 166 -22.50 5.38 -18.42
C ILE A 166 -21.65 6.65 -18.45
N SER A 167 -21.15 7.01 -19.62
CA SER A 167 -20.53 8.32 -19.83
C SER A 167 -21.49 9.29 -20.50
N ALA A 168 -21.58 10.50 -19.99
CA ALA A 168 -22.32 11.60 -20.61
C ALA A 168 -21.38 12.80 -20.83
N THR A 169 -21.42 13.38 -22.02
CA THR A 169 -20.75 14.66 -22.28
C THR A 169 -21.74 15.78 -22.00
N LEU A 170 -21.47 16.55 -20.96
CA LEU A 170 -22.27 17.71 -20.59
C LEU A 170 -21.62 18.98 -21.17
N PRO A 171 -22.40 19.91 -21.77
CA PRO A 171 -21.85 21.08 -22.47
C PRO A 171 -20.95 21.99 -21.62
N VAL A 172 -21.10 21.94 -20.29
CA VAL A 172 -20.42 22.84 -19.34
C VAL A 172 -19.40 22.10 -18.46
N LEU A 173 -19.55 20.79 -18.27
CA LEU A 173 -18.74 19.98 -17.33
C LEU A 173 -17.79 19.00 -18.03
N GLY A 174 -17.85 18.89 -19.36
CA GLY A 174 -17.10 17.90 -20.11
C GLY A 174 -17.69 16.50 -19.99
N THR A 175 -16.88 15.49 -20.27
CA THR A 175 -17.31 14.07 -20.23
C THR A 175 -17.21 13.53 -18.81
N THR A 176 -18.35 13.20 -18.20
CA THR A 176 -18.40 12.54 -16.90
C THR A 176 -18.82 11.08 -17.07
N SER A 177 -18.17 10.19 -16.32
CA SER A 177 -18.47 8.76 -16.31
C SER A 177 -18.95 8.33 -14.93
N VAL A 178 -20.06 7.61 -14.90
CA VAL A 178 -20.72 7.10 -13.70
C VAL A 178 -20.71 5.58 -13.77
N ALA A 179 -20.27 4.92 -12.70
CA ALA A 179 -20.39 3.48 -12.55
C ALA A 179 -21.59 3.16 -11.64
N LEU A 180 -22.56 2.43 -12.18
CA LEU A 180 -23.72 1.91 -11.47
C LEU A 180 -23.48 0.42 -11.22
N CYS A 181 -23.71 -0.09 -10.01
CA CYS A 181 -23.66 -1.54 -9.81
C CYS A 181 -25.02 -2.18 -10.05
N ALA A 182 -24.97 -3.42 -10.52
CA ALA A 182 -26.13 -4.30 -10.66
C ALA A 182 -26.20 -5.30 -9.50
#